data_AF-B0SQ45-F1
#
_entry.id   AF-B0SQ45-F1
#
_cell.length_a   1.000
_cell.length_b   1.000
_cell.length_c   1.000
_cell.angle_alpha   90.00
_cell.angle_beta   90.00
_cell.angle_gamma   90.00
#
_symmetry.space_group_name_H-M   'P 1'
#
loop_
_entity.id
_entity.type
_entity.pdbx_description
1 polymer ?
#
loop_
_entity_poly.entity_id
_entity_poly.type
_entity_poly.pdbx_seq_one_letter_code
_entity_poly.pdbx_strand_id
1 'polypeptide(L)'
;MCKTIQQKVKFKDSPETIYHWLTDSKKVSELTGETSVISQKIGGTFTIMSGKVSGIIVDLKPSRRIVQAWRRFDFPEGIFSMASFTLTETNDGGTELILIHRGVPKERITDVEENWRKHFWERIRKQV
;
A
#
# COMPACT_ATOMS: atom_id res chain seq x y z
N MET A 1 7.98 -3.89 -22.60
CA MET A 1 7.11 -4.68 -21.70
C MET A 1 6.96 -3.95 -20.38
N CYS A 2 5.73 -3.57 -20.01
CA CYS A 2 5.43 -3.00 -18.69
C CYS A 2 5.50 -4.11 -17.64
N LYS A 3 6.51 -4.09 -16.75
CA LYS A 3 6.65 -5.08 -15.67
C LYS A 3 5.63 -4.76 -14.57
N THR A 4 4.96 -5.79 -14.08
CA THR A 4 4.06 -5.69 -12.91
C THR A 4 4.86 -6.02 -11.67
N ILE A 5 4.75 -5.18 -10.63
CA ILE A 5 5.30 -5.51 -9.32
C ILE A 5 4.29 -6.44 -8.63
N GLN A 6 4.77 -7.59 -8.19
CA GLN A 6 3.98 -8.54 -7.41
C GLN A 6 4.77 -8.94 -6.17
N GLN A 7 4.17 -8.75 -5.00
CA GLN A 7 4.77 -9.12 -3.72
C GLN A 7 3.76 -9.91 -2.91
N LYS A 8 4.20 -11.04 -2.36
CA LYS A 8 3.45 -11.84 -1.40
C LYS A 8 4.21 -11.80 -0.08
N VAL A 9 3.53 -11.42 0.99
CA VAL A 9 4.10 -11.32 2.33
C VAL A 9 3.14 -11.94 3.35
N LYS A 10 3.70 -12.53 4.41
CA LYS A 10 2.93 -13.04 5.54
C LYS A 10 3.23 -12.22 6.79
N PHE A 11 2.19 -11.98 7.59
CA PHE A 11 2.23 -11.32 8.90
C PHE A 11 1.59 -12.23 9.95
N LYS A 12 1.98 -12.06 11.22
CA LYS A 12 1.49 -12.89 12.34
C LYS A 12 0.17 -12.42 12.94
N ASP A 13 -0.29 -11.22 12.56
CA ASP A 13 -1.54 -10.63 13.05
C ASP A 13 -2.69 -10.81 12.05
N SER A 14 -3.89 -10.53 12.53
CA SER A 14 -5.15 -10.66 11.81
C SER A 14 -5.24 -9.72 10.59
N PRO A 15 -6.07 -10.07 9.58
CA PRO A 15 -6.27 -9.22 8.41
C PRO A 15 -6.81 -7.83 8.76
N GLU A 16 -7.56 -7.70 9.85
CA GLU A 16 -8.05 -6.41 10.35
C GLU A 16 -6.91 -5.49 10.78
N THR A 17 -5.97 -6.00 11.60
CA THR A 17 -4.81 -5.22 12.02
C THR A 17 -3.97 -4.78 10.83
N ILE A 18 -3.67 -5.71 9.90
CA ILE A 18 -2.88 -5.41 8.69
C ILE A 18 -3.60 -4.42 7.78
N TYR A 19 -4.92 -4.51 7.67
CA TYR A 19 -5.72 -3.55 6.91
C TYR A 19 -5.62 -2.14 7.49
N HIS A 20 -5.68 -2.00 8.82
CA HIS A 20 -5.52 -0.69 9.46
C HIS A 20 -4.12 -0.09 9.28
N TRP A 21 -3.06 -0.90 9.25
CA TRP A 21 -1.71 -0.42 8.93
C TRP A 21 -1.56 0.15 7.51
N LEU A 22 -2.51 -0.12 6.61
CA LEU A 22 -2.50 0.37 5.23
C LEU A 22 -3.52 1.48 4.95
N THR A 23 -4.51 1.64 5.82
CA THR A 23 -5.65 2.54 5.59
C THR A 23 -5.77 3.64 6.62
N ASP A 24 -5.30 3.45 7.86
CA ASP A 24 -5.41 4.46 8.90
C ASP A 24 -4.30 5.52 8.80
N SER A 25 -4.69 6.78 8.82
CA SER A 25 -3.76 7.91 8.64
C SER A 25 -2.71 8.00 9.74
N LYS A 26 -3.10 7.73 11.00
CA LYS A 26 -2.17 7.79 12.14
C LYS A 26 -1.19 6.63 12.08
N LYS A 27 -1.68 5.41 11.86
CA LYS A 27 -0.83 4.22 11.72
C LYS A 27 0.16 4.33 10.56
N VAL A 28 -0.28 4.80 9.39
CA VAL A 28 0.64 5.00 8.27
C VAL A 28 1.66 6.11 8.57
N SER A 29 1.27 7.16 9.29
CA SER A 29 2.20 8.20 9.72
C SER A 29 3.23 7.67 10.71
N GLU A 30 2.81 6.89 11.71
CA GLU A 30 3.69 6.21 12.66
C GLU A 30 4.64 5.23 11.96
N LEU A 31 4.10 4.47 11.00
CA LEU A 31 4.86 3.49 10.24
C LEU A 31 5.94 4.14 9.40
N THR A 32 5.62 5.22 8.67
CA THR A 32 6.54 5.88 7.75
C THR A 32 7.45 6.90 8.44
N GLY A 33 7.03 7.43 9.58
CA GLY A 33 7.67 8.57 10.26
C GLY A 33 7.34 9.92 9.61
N GLU A 34 6.38 9.95 8.69
CA GLU A 34 6.03 11.11 7.87
C GLU A 34 4.51 11.28 7.79
N THR A 35 4.03 12.52 7.69
CA THR A 35 2.58 12.81 7.70
C THR A 35 1.86 12.10 6.55
N SER A 36 0.75 11.46 6.89
CA SER A 36 -0.12 10.74 5.96
C SER A 36 -1.59 11.06 6.24
N VAL A 37 -2.36 11.29 5.19
CA VAL A 37 -3.79 11.60 5.22
C VAL A 37 -4.49 10.68 4.22
N ILE A 38 -5.40 9.81 4.71
CA ILE A 38 -6.03 8.75 3.91
C ILE A 38 -7.54 8.78 4.13
N SER A 39 -8.29 9.04 3.07
CA SER A 39 -9.75 8.91 3.08
C SER A 39 -10.18 7.46 3.33
N GLN A 40 -11.20 7.27 4.19
CA GLN A 40 -11.86 5.98 4.41
C GLN A 40 -13.03 5.73 3.44
N LYS A 41 -13.15 6.54 2.38
CA LYS A 41 -14.23 6.47 1.40
C LYS A 41 -13.67 6.18 0.01
N ILE A 42 -14.35 5.29 -0.72
CA ILE A 42 -14.15 5.09 -2.16
C ILE A 42 -14.36 6.42 -2.88
N GLY A 43 -13.48 6.73 -3.83
CA GLY A 43 -13.41 8.01 -4.53
C GLY A 43 -12.69 9.13 -3.76
N GLY A 44 -12.40 8.94 -2.47
CA GLY A 44 -11.64 9.90 -1.69
C GLY A 44 -10.13 9.85 -1.99
N THR A 45 -9.44 10.93 -1.65
CA THR A 45 -8.00 11.07 -1.90
C THR A 45 -7.16 10.52 -0.74
N PHE A 46 -5.89 10.26 -1.04
CA PHE A 46 -4.87 10.01 -0.02
C PHE A 46 -3.55 10.69 -0.38
N THR A 47 -2.79 11.03 0.65
CA THR A 47 -1.39 11.45 0.57
C THR A 47 -0.62 10.73 1.68
N ILE A 48 0.56 10.19 1.35
CA ILE A 48 1.44 9.54 2.34
C ILE A 48 2.86 10.08 2.19
N MET A 49 3.67 9.88 3.22
CA MET A 49 5.07 10.31 3.25
C MET A 49 5.24 11.80 2.89
N SER A 50 4.49 12.67 3.57
CA SER A 50 4.52 14.13 3.36
C SER A 50 4.22 14.55 1.91
N GLY A 51 3.34 13.81 1.22
CA GLY A 51 2.94 14.11 -0.15
C GLY A 51 3.84 13.55 -1.25
N LYS A 52 4.90 12.80 -0.89
CA LYS A 52 5.73 12.08 -1.89
C LYS A 52 4.92 11.07 -2.70
N VAL A 53 3.84 10.57 -2.11
CA VAL A 53 2.90 9.68 -2.77
C VAL A 53 1.50 10.18 -2.54
N SER A 54 0.68 10.15 -3.60
CA SER A 54 -0.71 10.58 -3.56
C SER A 54 -1.58 9.75 -4.49
N GLY A 55 -2.89 9.87 -4.34
CA GLY A 55 -3.80 9.15 -5.20
C GLY A 55 -5.25 9.19 -4.77
N ILE A 56 -6.01 8.26 -5.33
CA ILE A 56 -7.45 8.08 -5.09
C ILE A 56 -7.69 6.64 -4.63
N ILE A 57 -8.55 6.50 -3.64
CA ILE A 57 -9.06 5.21 -3.18
C ILE A 57 -10.09 4.71 -4.19
N VAL A 58 -9.80 3.60 -4.87
CA VAL A 58 -10.65 3.04 -5.93
C VAL A 58 -11.58 1.95 -5.40
N ASP A 59 -11.14 1.17 -4.42
CA ASP A 59 -11.95 0.13 -3.77
C ASP A 59 -11.47 -0.07 -2.33
N LEU A 60 -12.41 -0.29 -1.41
CA LEU A 60 -12.16 -0.61 -0.01
C LEU A 60 -13.13 -1.69 0.45
N LYS A 61 -12.58 -2.82 0.90
CA LYS A 61 -13.31 -3.88 1.59
C LYS A 61 -12.59 -4.16 2.90
N PRO A 62 -13.18 -3.81 4.06
CA PRO A 62 -12.56 -4.00 5.37
C PRO A 62 -11.94 -5.39 5.53
N SER A 63 -10.70 -5.41 6.01
CA SER A 63 -9.92 -6.63 6.30
C SER A 63 -9.68 -7.57 5.11
N ARG A 64 -10.00 -7.15 3.87
CA ARG A 64 -9.96 -8.04 2.69
C ARG A 64 -9.26 -7.43 1.48
N ARG A 65 -9.57 -6.18 1.14
CA ARG A 65 -9.10 -5.60 -0.12
C ARG A 65 -8.98 -4.08 -0.08
N ILE A 66 -7.91 -3.58 -0.68
CA ILE A 66 -7.67 -2.15 -0.91
C ILE A 66 -7.22 -2.00 -2.37
N VAL A 67 -7.75 -1.02 -3.08
CA VAL A 67 -7.28 -0.64 -4.42
C VAL A 67 -7.07 0.87 -4.48
N GLN A 68 -5.91 1.29 -4.96
CA GLN A 68 -5.49 2.68 -5.03
C GLN A 68 -5.02 3.02 -6.45
N ALA A 69 -5.61 4.06 -7.04
CA ALA A 69 -4.97 4.79 -8.11
C ALA A 69 -3.83 5.58 -7.45
N TRP A 70 -2.59 5.26 -7.79
CA TRP A 70 -1.42 5.59 -7.01
C TRP A 70 -0.43 6.36 -7.87
N ARG A 71 0.23 7.36 -7.29
CA ARG A 71 1.24 8.14 -8.00
C ARG A 71 2.31 8.61 -7.02
N ARG A 72 3.56 8.52 -7.47
CA ARG A 72 4.69 9.19 -6.80
C ARG A 72 4.91 10.57 -7.41
N PHE A 73 5.40 11.51 -6.60
CA PHE A 73 5.60 12.90 -7.00
C PHE A 73 6.46 13.07 -8.27
N ASP A 74 7.36 12.13 -8.55
CA ASP A 74 8.32 12.14 -9.66
C ASP A 74 7.90 11.25 -10.84
N PHE A 75 6.64 10.80 -10.90
CA PHE A 75 6.10 10.17 -12.09
C PHE A 75 5.85 11.24 -13.17
N PRO A 76 5.93 10.92 -14.48
CA PRO A 76 5.55 11.85 -15.55
C PRO A 76 4.12 12.36 -15.34
N GLU A 77 3.82 13.61 -15.69
CA GLU A 77 2.49 14.21 -15.48
C GLU A 77 1.34 13.34 -16.02
N GLY A 78 0.22 13.30 -15.29
CA GLY A 78 -0.96 12.52 -15.68
C GLY A 78 -0.83 10.99 -15.50
N ILE A 79 0.37 10.46 -15.24
CA ILE A 79 0.57 9.02 -15.05
C ILE A 79 0.19 8.57 -13.63
N PHE A 80 -0.82 7.70 -13.55
CA PHE A 80 -1.17 6.96 -12.35
C PHE A 80 -0.93 5.47 -12.59
N SER A 81 -0.44 4.81 -11.55
CA SER A 81 -0.39 3.36 -11.45
C SER A 81 -1.57 2.84 -10.60
N MET A 82 -1.73 1.53 -10.56
CA MET A 82 -2.78 0.87 -9.78
C MET A 82 -2.15 -0.11 -8.79
N ALA A 83 -2.30 0.17 -7.50
CA ALA A 83 -1.84 -0.71 -6.43
C ALA A 83 -3.06 -1.40 -5.79
N SER A 84 -3.09 -2.74 -5.85
CA SER A 84 -4.13 -3.55 -5.23
C SER A 84 -3.54 -4.48 -4.18
N PHE A 85 -4.17 -4.50 -3.01
CA PHE A 85 -3.82 -5.31 -1.86
C PHE A 85 -4.97 -6.29 -1.62
N THR A 86 -4.65 -7.58 -1.50
CA THR A 86 -5.59 -8.61 -1.07
C THR A 86 -5.06 -9.22 0.21
N LEU A 87 -5.90 -9.29 1.24
CA LEU A 87 -5.59 -9.84 2.55
C LEU A 87 -6.41 -11.10 2.75
N THR A 88 -5.73 -12.18 3.13
CA THR A 88 -6.35 -13.49 3.39
C THR A 88 -5.85 -13.98 4.74
N GLU A 89 -6.77 -14.35 5.62
CA GLU A 89 -6.43 -14.98 6.89
C GLU A 89 -5.72 -16.32 6.65
N THR A 90 -4.66 -16.59 7.41
CA THR A 90 -3.94 -17.87 7.37
C THR A 90 -4.42 -18.80 8.48
N ASN A 91 -4.22 -20.10 8.32
CA ASN A 91 -4.71 -21.12 9.27
C ASN A 91 -4.15 -20.96 10.70
N ASP A 92 -3.03 -20.26 10.85
CA ASP A 92 -2.38 -19.92 12.12
C ASP A 92 -2.85 -18.58 12.72
N GLY A 93 -3.93 -17.99 12.19
CA GLY A 93 -4.51 -16.73 12.67
C GLY A 93 -3.78 -15.46 12.17
N GLY A 94 -2.79 -15.62 11.29
CA GLY A 94 -2.07 -14.53 10.66
C GLY A 94 -2.74 -14.02 9.37
N THR A 95 -1.96 -13.29 8.56
CA THR A 95 -2.41 -12.72 7.28
C THR A 95 -1.41 -12.97 6.18
N GLU A 96 -1.87 -13.53 5.05
CA GLU A 96 -1.18 -13.44 3.77
C GLU A 96 -1.69 -12.19 3.02
N LEU A 97 -0.77 -11.29 2.71
CA LEU A 97 -1.03 -10.12 1.88
C LEU A 97 -0.38 -10.30 0.51
N ILE A 98 -1.16 -10.03 -0.54
CA ILE A 98 -0.70 -9.97 -1.92
C ILE A 98 -0.84 -8.53 -2.43
N LEU A 99 0.28 -7.90 -2.76
CA LEU A 99 0.35 -6.65 -3.51
C LEU A 99 0.54 -6.96 -5.01
N ILE A 100 -0.32 -6.38 -5.83
CA ILE A 100 -0.13 -6.27 -7.28
C ILE A 100 -0.13 -4.77 -7.63
N HIS A 101 0.96 -4.29 -8.22
CA HIS A 101 1.11 -2.88 -8.60
C HIS A 101 1.49 -2.78 -10.09
N ARG A 102 0.55 -2.24 -10.89
CA ARG A 102 0.63 -2.13 -12.36
C ARG A 102 0.70 -0.68 -12.81
N GLY A 103 1.32 -0.43 -13.96
CA GLY A 103 1.38 0.92 -14.54
C GLY A 103 2.46 1.83 -13.93
N VAL A 104 3.36 1.29 -13.11
CA VAL A 104 4.54 2.03 -12.63
C VAL A 104 5.47 2.31 -13.82
N PRO A 105 5.95 3.56 -14.02
CA PRO A 105 6.93 3.89 -15.05
C PRO A 105 8.15 2.98 -14.97
N LYS A 106 8.67 2.52 -16.12
CA LYS A 106 9.67 1.45 -16.20
C LYS A 106 10.92 1.75 -15.37
N GLU A 107 11.35 3.01 -15.38
CA GLU A 107 12.52 3.55 -14.69
C GLU A 107 12.31 3.59 -13.17
N ARG A 108 11.05 3.51 -12.72
CA ARG A 108 10.64 3.58 -11.31
C ARG A 108 10.22 2.23 -10.70
N ILE A 109 10.34 1.13 -11.45
CA ILE A 109 9.82 -0.17 -10.98
C ILE A 109 10.64 -0.72 -9.82
N THR A 110 11.97 -0.69 -9.94
CA THR A 110 12.87 -1.31 -8.96
C THR A 110 12.81 -0.60 -7.60
N ASP A 111 12.85 0.72 -7.60
CA ASP A 111 12.78 1.56 -6.41
C ASP A 111 11.38 1.58 -5.79
N VAL A 112 10.29 1.57 -6.58
CA VAL A 112 8.94 1.39 -6.01
C VAL A 112 8.81 0.02 -5.36
N GLU A 113 9.32 -1.04 -5.99
CA GLU A 113 9.30 -2.39 -5.44
C GLU A 113 10.06 -2.46 -4.10
N GLU A 114 11.26 -1.87 -4.04
CA GLU A 114 12.08 -1.83 -2.83
C GLU A 114 11.44 -0.98 -1.73
N ASN A 115 10.83 0.15 -2.07
CA ASN A 115 10.16 1.03 -1.11
C ASN A 115 8.99 0.34 -0.40
N TRP A 116 8.21 -0.49 -1.10
CA TRP A 116 7.17 -1.30 -0.45
C TRP A 116 7.77 -2.24 0.61
N ARG A 117 8.90 -2.88 0.31
CA ARG A 117 9.57 -3.79 1.27
C ARG A 117 10.07 -3.03 2.50
N LYS A 118 10.82 -1.97 2.29
CA LYS A 118 11.51 -1.22 3.36
C LYS A 118 10.59 -0.36 4.21
N HIS A 119 9.63 0.34 3.59
CA HIS A 119 8.80 1.32 4.29
C HIS A 119 7.48 0.76 4.81
N PHE A 120 6.99 -0.35 4.24
CA PHE A 120 5.75 -0.98 4.69
C PHE A 120 6.01 -2.35 5.31
N TRP A 121 6.43 -3.34 4.52
CA TRP A 121 6.42 -4.74 5.00
C TRP A 121 7.37 -4.99 6.17
N GLU A 122 8.61 -4.53 6.09
CA GLU A 122 9.59 -4.67 7.17
C GLU A 122 9.17 -3.91 8.43
N ARG A 123 8.51 -2.76 8.27
CA ARG A 123 8.07 -1.95 9.41
C ARG A 123 6.83 -2.55 10.06
N ILE A 124 5.85 -3.02 9.28
CA ILE A 124 4.66 -3.68 9.82
C ILE A 124 5.08 -4.92 10.61
N ARG A 125 6.01 -5.73 10.09
CA ARG A 125 6.58 -6.90 10.81
C ARG A 125 7.24 -6.58 12.16
N LYS A 126 7.62 -5.33 12.42
CA LYS A 126 8.16 -4.91 13.72
C LYS A 126 7.08 -4.49 14.70
N GLN A 127 5.87 -4.22 14.20
CA GLN A 127 4.71 -3.81 14.98
C GLN A 127 3.78 -5.00 15.33
N VAL A 128 3.97 -6.15 14.67
CA VAL A 128 3.15 -7.36 14.78
C VAL A 128 3.95 -8.62 15.05
#